data_AF-A0A538DIC6-F1
#
_entry.id   AF-A0A538DIC6-F1
#
_cell.length_a   1.000
_cell.length_b   1.000
_cell.length_c   1.000
_cell.angle_alpha   90.00
_cell.angle_beta   90.00
_cell.angle_gamma   90.00
#
_symmetry.space_group_name_H-M   'P 1'
#
loop_
_entity.id
_entity.type
_entity.pdbx_description
1 polymer ?
#
loop_
_entity_poly.entity_id
_entity_poly.type
_entity_poly.pdbx_seq_one_letter_code
_entity_poly.pdbx_strand_id
1 'polypeptide(L)' 'MLITFLSDFGLEDDFVGTCHGVIKVIAPGAEILDIT' A
#
# COMPACT_ATOMS: atom_id res chain seq x y z
N MET A 1 -3.08 4.46 12.75
CA MET A 1 -1.86 3.63 12.57
C MET A 1 -1.26 4.02 11.23
N LEU A 2 0.05 4.29 11.19
CA LEU A 2 0.75 4.62 9.94
C LEU A 2 1.48 3.36 9.46
N ILE A 3 1.31 3.01 8.19
CA ILE A 3 2.02 1.92 7.51
C ILE A 3 2.87 2.55 6.41
N THR A 4 4.18 2.32 6.47
CA THR A 4 5.07 2.67 5.36
C THR A 4 5.25 1.47 4.44
N PHE A 5 5.06 1.65 3.14
CA PHE A 5 5.08 0.58 2.15
C PHE A 5 6.22 0.81 1.14
N LEU A 6 7.19 -0.10 1.09
CA LEU A 6 8.29 -0.08 0.14
C LEU A 6 8.22 -1.36 -0.69
N SER A 7 8.27 -1.22 -2.02
CA SER A 7 8.27 -2.35 -2.95
C SER A 7 9.10 -2.04 -4.19
N ASP A 8 9.52 -3.07 -4.91
CA ASP A 8 10.21 -3.00 -6.20
C ASP A 8 9.26 -3.16 -7.40
N PHE A 9 7.95 -3.07 -7.17
CA PHE A 9 6.92 -3.29 -8.21
C PHE A 9 6.88 -2.18 -9.27
N GLY A 10 7.40 -0.99 -8.97
CA GLY A 10 7.14 0.18 -9.81
C GLY A 10 5.67 0.61 -9.75
N LEU A 11 5.29 1.54 -10.63
CA LEU A 11 3.95 2.14 -10.67
C LEU A 11 3.25 1.94 -12.02
N GLU A 12 3.80 1.04 -12.85
CA GLU A 12 3.33 0.81 -14.23
C GLU A 12 2.14 -0.15 -14.27
N ASP A 13 1.97 -0.97 -13.22
CA ASP A 13 0.89 -1.92 -13.03
C ASP A 13 0.07 -1.64 -11.75
N ASP A 14 -0.81 -2.58 -11.39
CA ASP A 14 -1.77 -2.46 -10.29
C ASP A 14 -1.33 -3.15 -8.97
N PHE A 15 -0.08 -3.61 -8.88
CA PHE A 15 0.38 -4.37 -7.71
C PHE A 15 0.39 -3.54 -6.42
N VAL A 16 0.90 -2.31 -6.48
CA VAL A 16 0.88 -1.39 -5.31
C VAL A 16 -0.55 -1.13 -4.85
N GLY A 17 -1.47 -0.89 -5.81
CA GLY A 17 -2.89 -0.67 -5.53
C GLY A 17 -3.57 -1.90 -4.90
N THR A 18 -3.18 -3.11 -5.33
CA THR A 18 -3.68 -4.36 -4.75
C THR A 18 -3.26 -4.49 -3.29
N CYS A 19 -2.00 -4.22 -2.97
CA CYS A 19 -1.50 -4.23 -1.60
C CYS A 19 -2.24 -3.21 -0.72
N HIS A 20 -2.43 -1.98 -1.22
CA HIS A 20 -3.21 -0.96 -0.51
C HIS A 20 -4.64 -1.41 -0.25
N GLY A 21 -5.29 -2.04 -1.22
CA GLY A 21 -6.63 -2.60 -1.08
C GLY A 21 -6.72 -3.63 0.04
N VAL A 22 -5.80 -4.61 0.06
CA VAL A 22 -5.73 -5.62 1.13
C VAL A 22 -5.51 -4.96 2.49
N ILE A 23 -4.57 -4.00 2.58
CA ILE A 23 -4.30 -3.27 3.82
C ILE A 23 -5.56 -2.56 4.31
N LYS A 24 -6.33 -1.91 3.42
CA LYS A 24 -7.56 -1.19 3.78
C LYS A 24 -8.72 -2.10 4.15
N VAL A 25 -8.77 -3.33 3.65
CA VAL A 25 -9.74 -4.34 4.11
C VAL A 25 -9.43 -4.76 5.55
N ILE A 26 -8.15 -5.00 5.87
CA ILE A 26 -7.74 -5.48 7.19
C ILE A 26 -7.72 -4.34 8.23
N ALA A 27 -7.25 -3.16 7.83
CA ALA A 27 -7.09 -1.99 8.68
C ALA A 27 -7.65 -0.73 7.98
N PRO A 28 -8.98 -0.53 7.98
CA PRO A 28 -9.62 0.57 7.24
C PRO A 28 -9.11 1.96 7.62
N GLY A 29 -8.77 2.17 8.90
CA GLY A 29 -8.25 3.43 9.44
C GLY A 29 -6.73 3.58 9.37
N ALA A 30 -6.00 2.66 8.72
CA ALA A 30 -4.55 2.82 8.56
C ALA A 30 -4.24 3.86 7.46
N GLU A 31 -3.34 4.79 7.73
CA GLU A 31 -2.74 5.65 6.71
C GLU A 31 -1.58 4.90 6.05
N ILE A 32 -1.48 4.97 4.73
CA ILE A 32 -0.43 4.29 3.96
C ILE A 32 0.45 5.36 3.34
N LEU A 33 1.76 5.25 3.56
CA LEU A 33 2.78 6.11 2.97
C LEU A 33 3.72 5.26 2.13
N ASP A 34 3.71 5.47 0.82
CA ASP A 34 4.63 4.78 -0.08
C ASP A 34 6.03 5.37 0.03
N ILE A 35 7.01 4.48 0.14
CA ILE A 35 8.43 4.76 0.03
C ILE A 35 8.88 4.21 -1.32
N THR A 36 9.69 4.99 -2.04
CA THR A 36 10.26 4.61 -3.33
C THR A 36 11.72 4.18 -3.23
#